data_AF-A0A9P6XY44-F1
#
_entry.id   AF-A0A9P6XY44-F1
#
_cell.length_a   1.000
_cell.length_b   1.000
_cell.length_c   1.000
_cell.angle_alpha   90.00
_cell.angle_beta   90.00
_cell.angle_gamma   90.00
#
_symmetry.space_group_name_H-M   'P 1'
#
loop_
_entity.id
_entity.type
_entity.pdbx_description
1 polymer ?
#
loop_
_entity_poly.entity_id
_entity_poly.type
_entity_poly.pdbx_seq_one_letter_code
_entity_poly.pdbx_strand_id
1 'polypeptide(L)'
;MVLPSDRLETKLYHTGMKNGRKIIKVETFNQNNEKVVEGTAEVEQPVTAYVFTGQGSQEQGMGMALYGSSPVARKIWDEADKHFMENYGFSILEIVRTNPKEKVVHFGGLRGKKIRQNYMSMTYDIVDADGTTKTLPLFPSINERTAFYTFRSPTGLLFATQFTQPALTLMEKAAFEDMLRRLGFRW
;
A
#
# COMPACT_ATOMS: atom_id res chain seq x y z
N MET A 1 28.46 -17.29 -38.87
CA MET A 1 29.61 -18.15 -38.50
C MET A 1 30.74 -17.26 -38.07
N VAL A 2 31.62 -17.74 -37.18
CA VAL A 2 32.84 -17.03 -36.76
C VAL A 2 34.03 -17.93 -37.07
N LEU A 3 35.13 -17.33 -37.49
CA LEU A 3 36.40 -18.01 -37.75
C LEU A 3 37.37 -17.81 -36.58
N PRO A 4 38.37 -18.70 -36.42
CA PRO A 4 39.44 -18.47 -35.46
C PRO A 4 40.11 -17.11 -35.68
N SER A 5 40.35 -16.39 -34.58
CA SER A 5 40.94 -15.03 -34.55
C SER A 5 40.03 -13.87 -35.00
N ASP A 6 38.76 -14.12 -35.30
CA ASP A 6 37.78 -13.03 -35.47
C ASP A 6 37.69 -12.18 -34.19
N ARG A 7 37.55 -10.86 -34.37
CA ARG A 7 37.30 -9.95 -33.26
C ARG A 7 35.80 -9.81 -33.07
N LEU A 8 35.34 -10.07 -31.85
CA LEU A 8 33.93 -10.00 -31.50
C LEU A 8 33.70 -8.87 -30.50
N GLU A 9 32.67 -8.07 -30.77
CA GLU A 9 32.17 -7.05 -29.85
C GLU A 9 30.79 -7.49 -29.33
N THR A 10 30.67 -7.69 -28.02
CA THR A 10 29.41 -8.05 -27.38
C THR A 10 28.80 -6.83 -26.67
N LYS A 11 27.54 -6.55 -26.96
CA LYS A 11 26.72 -5.51 -26.33
C LYS A 11 25.68 -6.17 -25.43
N LEU A 12 25.53 -5.62 -24.24
CA LEU A 12 24.59 -6.07 -23.21
C LEU A 12 23.59 -4.97 -22.90
N TYR A 13 22.30 -5.29 -22.94
CA TYR A 13 21.23 -4.33 -22.65
C TYR A 13 20.30 -4.90 -21.59
N HIS A 14 20.08 -4.17 -20.49
CA HIS A 14 19.01 -4.49 -19.57
C HIS A 14 17.68 -4.04 -20.17
N THR A 15 16.83 -4.99 -20.57
CA THR A 15 15.61 -4.72 -21.34
C THR A 15 14.31 -4.95 -20.57
N GLY A 16 14.38 -5.58 -19.40
CA GLY A 16 13.19 -5.81 -18.57
C GLY A 16 13.46 -6.64 -17.32
N MET A 17 12.37 -7.00 -16.62
CA MET A 17 12.40 -7.80 -15.40
C MET A 17 11.46 -9.01 -15.51
N LYS A 18 11.81 -10.11 -14.84
CA LYS A 18 10.95 -11.30 -14.71
C LYS A 18 11.16 -11.95 -13.36
N ASN A 19 10.12 -12.04 -12.54
CA ASN A 19 10.18 -12.59 -11.18
C ASN A 19 11.38 -12.05 -10.36
N GLY A 20 11.65 -10.75 -10.46
CA GLY A 20 12.77 -10.11 -9.77
C GLY A 20 14.15 -10.31 -10.41
N ARG A 21 14.29 -11.04 -11.52
CA ARG A 21 15.54 -11.13 -12.28
C ARG A 21 15.60 -10.12 -13.40
N LYS A 22 16.79 -9.60 -13.69
CA LYS A 22 17.07 -8.74 -14.84
C LYS A 22 17.07 -9.57 -16.11
N ILE A 23 16.40 -9.10 -17.14
CA ILE A 23 16.46 -9.63 -18.50
C ILE A 23 17.54 -8.85 -19.25
N ILE A 24 18.65 -9.52 -19.59
CA ILE A 24 19.76 -8.94 -20.33
C ILE A 24 19.74 -9.45 -21.76
N LYS A 25 19.49 -8.56 -22.72
CA LYS A 25 19.68 -8.84 -24.15
C LYS A 25 21.17 -8.83 -24.46
N VAL A 26 21.64 -9.85 -25.17
CA VAL A 26 23.03 -10.02 -25.60
C VAL A 26 23.07 -10.00 -27.12
N GLU A 27 23.87 -9.09 -27.69
CA GLU A 27 24.12 -9.04 -29.13
C GLU A 27 25.62 -9.03 -29.37
N THR A 28 26.13 -9.94 -30.19
CA THR A 28 27.55 -9.98 -30.55
C THR A 28 27.72 -9.74 -32.04
N PHE A 29 28.66 -8.87 -32.39
CA PHE A 29 28.98 -8.48 -33.76
C PHE A 29 30.44 -8.84 -34.07
N ASN A 30 30.73 -9.20 -35.32
CA ASN A 30 32.11 -9.40 -35.79
C ASN A 30 32.74 -8.07 -36.26
N GLN A 31 34.00 -8.12 -36.70
CA GLN A 31 34.73 -6.95 -37.23
C GLN A 31 34.10 -6.30 -38.46
N ASN A 32 33.20 -7.00 -39.17
CA ASN A 32 32.46 -6.48 -40.32
C ASN A 32 31.10 -5.89 -39.93
N ASN A 33 30.84 -5.77 -38.62
CA ASN A 33 29.58 -5.31 -38.04
C ASN A 33 28.38 -6.22 -38.36
N GLU A 34 28.63 -7.51 -38.64
CA GLU A 34 27.59 -8.52 -38.82
C GLU A 34 27.23 -9.14 -37.47
N LYS A 35 25.92 -9.26 -37.19
CA LYS A 35 25.44 -9.89 -35.95
C LYS A 35 25.67 -11.40 -36.02
N VAL A 36 26.45 -11.95 -35.10
CA VAL A 36 26.82 -13.37 -35.03
C VAL A 36 26.14 -14.14 -33.91
N VAL A 37 25.74 -13.45 -32.82
CA VAL A 37 24.98 -14.02 -31.71
C VAL A 37 23.90 -13.04 -31.29
N GLU A 38 22.70 -13.57 -31.05
CA GLU A 38 21.62 -12.88 -30.35
C GLU A 38 21.09 -13.82 -29.27
N GLY A 39 20.97 -13.31 -28.05
CA GLY A 39 20.56 -14.10 -26.90
C GLY A 39 19.93 -13.26 -25.81
N THR A 40 19.39 -13.94 -24.80
CA THR A 40 18.84 -13.31 -23.60
C THR A 40 19.30 -14.10 -22.38
N ALA A 41 19.67 -13.41 -21.31
CA ALA A 41 20.03 -14.01 -20.03
C ALA A 41 19.10 -13.48 -18.92
N GLU A 42 18.67 -14.36 -18.01
CA GLU A 42 18.04 -13.97 -16.74
C GLU A 42 19.14 -13.89 -15.67
N VAL A 43 19.34 -12.71 -15.08
CA VAL A 43 20.40 -12.45 -14.10
C VAL A 43 19.79 -12.02 -12.77
N GLU A 44 20.22 -12.65 -11.68
CA GLU A 44 19.75 -12.29 -10.34
C GLU A 44 20.09 -10.85 -9.96
N GLN A 45 19.23 -10.24 -9.14
CA GLN A 45 19.54 -8.99 -8.48
C GLN A 45 20.49 -9.23 -7.29
N PRO A 46 21.22 -8.21 -6.83
CA PRO A 46 21.93 -8.28 -5.56
C PRO A 46 20.98 -8.67 -4.42
N VAL A 47 21.53 -9.29 -3.38
CA VAL A 47 20.79 -9.61 -2.14
C VAL A 47 20.16 -8.32 -1.61
N THR A 48 18.83 -8.32 -1.47
CA THR A 48 18.04 -7.14 -1.16
C THR A 48 17.15 -7.41 0.04
N ALA A 49 17.04 -6.45 0.96
CA ALA A 49 16.11 -6.46 2.07
C ALA A 49 15.10 -5.31 1.92
N TYR A 50 13.82 -5.60 2.13
CA TYR A 50 12.76 -4.59 2.18
C TYR A 50 12.39 -4.29 3.63
N VAL A 51 12.49 -3.03 4.01
CA VAL A 51 12.10 -2.52 5.33
C VAL A 51 10.98 -1.50 5.16
N PHE A 52 9.97 -1.58 6.03
CA PHE A 52 8.78 -0.73 5.98
C PHE A 52 8.82 0.26 7.15
N THR A 53 8.36 1.48 6.90
CA THR A 53 8.42 2.57 7.88
C THR A 53 7.31 2.43 8.91
N GLY A 54 7.61 2.84 10.14
CA GLY A 54 6.62 2.88 11.21
C GLY A 54 5.85 4.20 11.23
N GLN A 55 5.00 4.35 12.25
CA GLN A 55 4.35 5.62 12.57
C GLN A 55 5.39 6.72 12.84
N GLY A 56 5.13 7.93 12.33
CA GLY A 56 6.00 9.09 12.43
C GLY A 56 6.37 9.70 11.07
N SER A 57 6.33 8.91 9.99
CA SER A 57 6.65 9.32 8.63
C SER A 57 5.44 9.79 7.80
N GLN A 58 4.24 9.78 8.37
CA GLN A 58 3.03 10.17 7.64
C GLN A 58 3.06 11.64 7.21
N GLU A 59 2.63 11.89 5.98
CA GLU A 59 2.47 13.22 5.42
C GLU A 59 1.17 13.33 4.61
N GLN A 60 0.59 14.53 4.58
CA GLN A 60 -0.59 14.79 3.78
C GLN A 60 -0.29 14.55 2.30
N GLY A 61 -1.16 13.79 1.62
CA GLY A 61 -1.00 13.45 0.21
C GLY A 61 -0.03 12.30 -0.07
N MET A 62 0.48 11.62 0.96
CA MET A 62 1.37 10.47 0.76
C MET A 62 0.76 9.43 -0.19
N GLY A 63 1.59 8.91 -1.11
CA GLY A 63 1.18 7.89 -2.08
C GLY A 63 0.20 8.38 -3.15
N MET A 64 -0.28 9.63 -3.14
CA MET A 64 -1.29 10.10 -4.10
C MET A 64 -0.76 10.26 -5.53
N ALA A 65 0.54 10.57 -5.69
CA ALA A 65 1.18 10.55 -7.01
C ALA A 65 1.19 9.14 -7.62
N LEU A 66 1.46 8.12 -6.80
CA LEU A 66 1.42 6.72 -7.22
C LEU A 66 -0.02 6.25 -7.47
N TYR A 67 -0.97 6.64 -6.62
CA TYR A 67 -2.40 6.42 -6.84
C TYR A 67 -2.87 6.97 -8.21
N GLY A 68 -2.40 8.16 -8.58
CA GLY A 68 -2.73 8.79 -9.85
C GLY A 68 -2.15 8.07 -11.08
N SER A 69 -0.96 7.48 -10.96
CA SER A 69 -0.19 6.92 -12.07
C SER A 69 -0.23 5.39 -12.20
N SER A 70 -0.45 4.66 -11.11
CA SER A 70 -0.46 3.18 -11.09
C SER A 70 -1.88 2.62 -10.88
N PRO A 71 -2.40 1.84 -11.84
CA PRO A 71 -3.68 1.14 -11.67
C PRO A 71 -3.69 0.14 -10.51
N VAL A 72 -2.54 -0.48 -10.18
CA VAL A 72 -2.43 -1.44 -9.07
C VAL A 72 -2.53 -0.72 -7.74
N ALA A 73 -1.75 0.36 -7.58
CA ALA A 73 -1.82 1.17 -6.37
C ALA A 73 -3.22 1.75 -6.17
N ARG A 74 -3.84 2.26 -7.25
CA ARG A 74 -5.20 2.79 -7.22
C ARG A 74 -6.22 1.77 -6.72
N LYS A 75 -6.17 0.54 -7.26
CA LYS A 75 -7.08 -0.54 -6.87
C LYS A 75 -7.01 -0.83 -5.37
N ILE A 76 -5.81 -0.92 -4.80
CA ILE A 76 -5.61 -1.19 -3.36
C ILE A 76 -6.25 -0.10 -2.49
N TRP A 77 -6.01 1.17 -2.85
CA TRP A 77 -6.62 2.30 -2.16
C TRP A 77 -8.14 2.32 -2.28
N ASP A 78 -8.68 2.11 -3.49
CA ASP A 78 -10.12 2.15 -3.75
C ASP A 78 -10.86 1.01 -3.01
N GLU A 79 -10.27 -0.19 -2.96
CA GLU A 79 -10.81 -1.32 -2.21
C GLU A 79 -10.84 -1.05 -0.71
N ALA A 80 -9.75 -0.52 -0.15
CA ALA A 80 -9.68 -0.16 1.26
C ALA A 80 -10.62 0.99 1.61
N ASP A 81 -10.68 2.03 0.77
CA ASP A 81 -11.57 3.17 0.97
C ASP A 81 -13.04 2.76 0.94
N LYS A 82 -13.42 1.90 -0.01
CA LYS A 82 -14.74 1.28 -0.05
C LYS A 82 -15.04 0.52 1.24
N HIS A 83 -14.09 -0.27 1.74
CA HIS A 83 -14.26 -1.00 3.00
C HIS A 83 -14.49 -0.05 4.19
N PHE A 84 -13.70 1.02 4.32
CA PHE A 84 -13.87 2.03 5.38
C PHE A 84 -15.21 2.76 5.26
N MET A 85 -15.60 3.15 4.06
CA MET A 85 -16.88 3.79 3.80
C MET A 85 -18.06 2.88 4.16
N GLU A 86 -18.01 1.60 3.81
CA GLU A 86 -19.10 0.65 4.03
C GLU A 86 -19.23 0.23 5.51
N ASN A 87 -18.12 0.11 6.23
CA ASN A 87 -18.10 -0.45 7.58
C ASN A 87 -17.88 0.58 8.69
N TYR A 88 -17.22 1.70 8.42
CA TYR A 88 -16.84 2.71 9.41
C TYR A 88 -17.30 4.13 9.06
N GLY A 89 -17.85 4.33 7.86
CA GLY A 89 -18.55 5.56 7.47
C GLY A 89 -17.66 6.77 7.20
N PHE A 90 -16.39 6.57 6.87
CA PHE A 90 -15.47 7.61 6.40
C PHE A 90 -14.61 7.12 5.24
N SER A 91 -14.09 8.05 4.44
CA SER A 91 -13.13 7.77 3.38
C SER A 91 -11.71 7.96 3.92
N ILE A 92 -10.86 6.93 3.82
CA ILE A 92 -9.45 7.04 4.16
C ILE A 92 -8.69 7.88 3.12
N LEU A 93 -9.13 7.85 1.85
CA LEU A 93 -8.58 8.70 0.79
C LEU A 93 -8.80 10.18 1.08
N GLU A 94 -9.97 10.56 1.59
CA GLU A 94 -10.24 11.93 2.04
C GLU A 94 -9.28 12.34 3.17
N ILE A 95 -9.13 11.49 4.19
CA ILE A 95 -8.22 11.77 5.32
C ILE A 95 -6.78 12.00 4.84
N VAL A 96 -6.27 11.17 3.93
CA VAL A 96 -4.91 11.30 3.40
C VAL A 96 -4.76 12.55 2.52
N ARG A 97 -5.75 12.86 1.67
CA ARG A 97 -5.67 13.99 0.72
C ARG A 97 -5.78 15.34 1.39
N THR A 98 -6.71 15.50 2.33
CA THR A 98 -7.07 16.82 2.88
C THR A 98 -6.70 16.99 4.34
N ASN A 99 -6.34 15.92 5.06
CA ASN A 99 -6.01 15.91 6.48
C ASN A 99 -6.98 16.79 7.31
N PRO A 100 -8.29 16.49 7.30
CA PRO A 100 -9.26 17.30 8.01
C PRO A 100 -9.02 17.21 9.52
N LYS A 101 -9.32 18.27 10.26
CA LYS A 101 -9.21 18.28 11.73
C LYS A 101 -10.35 17.54 12.41
N GLU A 102 -11.48 17.41 11.72
CA GLU A 102 -12.68 16.75 12.24
C GLU A 102 -13.33 15.89 11.16
N LYS A 103 -13.93 14.76 11.56
CA LYS A 103 -14.73 13.91 10.69
C LYS A 103 -15.95 13.42 11.44
N VAL A 104 -17.12 13.74 10.91
CA VAL A 104 -18.40 13.26 11.44
C VAL A 104 -18.80 11.98 10.70
N VAL A 105 -19.06 10.92 11.45
CA VAL A 105 -19.65 9.68 10.96
C VAL A 105 -21.12 9.66 11.34
N HIS A 106 -22.01 9.58 10.36
CA HIS A 106 -23.45 9.56 10.57
C HIS A 106 -24.00 8.14 10.54
N PHE A 107 -24.86 7.80 11.50
CA PHE A 107 -25.47 6.48 11.66
C PHE A 107 -26.92 6.42 11.13
N GLY A 108 -27.21 7.19 10.08
CA GLY A 108 -28.53 7.25 9.46
C GLY A 108 -28.89 6.04 8.57
N GLY A 109 -30.18 5.72 8.51
CA GLY A 109 -30.71 4.65 7.65
C GLY A 109 -30.24 3.23 8.02
N LEU A 110 -30.53 2.25 7.17
CA LEU A 110 -30.13 0.85 7.40
C LEU A 110 -28.62 0.67 7.42
N ARG A 111 -27.90 1.33 6.50
CA ARG A 111 -26.43 1.28 6.42
C ARG A 111 -25.79 1.90 7.67
N GLY A 112 -26.25 3.07 8.12
CA GLY A 112 -25.72 3.72 9.30
C GLY A 112 -25.93 2.92 10.58
N LYS A 113 -27.06 2.19 10.71
CA LYS A 113 -27.26 1.24 11.82
C LYS A 113 -26.19 0.15 11.82
N LYS A 114 -25.85 -0.44 10.67
CA LYS A 114 -24.77 -1.44 10.55
C LYS A 114 -23.42 -0.86 10.96
N ILE A 115 -23.07 0.32 10.46
CA ILE A 115 -21.83 1.01 10.82
C ILE A 115 -21.76 1.26 12.33
N ARG A 116 -22.85 1.74 12.93
CA ARG A 116 -22.93 1.96 14.38
C ARG A 116 -22.71 0.67 15.17
N GLN A 117 -23.29 -0.44 14.72
CA GLN A 117 -23.06 -1.74 15.35
C GLN A 117 -21.59 -2.16 15.29
N ASN A 118 -20.88 -1.91 14.18
CA ASN A 118 -19.45 -2.16 14.10
C ASN A 118 -18.67 -1.37 15.18
N TYR A 119 -18.99 -0.09 15.37
CA TYR A 119 -18.38 0.72 16.44
C TYR A 119 -18.74 0.21 17.85
N MET A 120 -19.99 -0.15 18.09
CA MET A 120 -20.44 -0.68 19.39
C MET A 120 -19.82 -2.04 19.71
N SER A 121 -19.52 -2.86 18.69
CA SER A 121 -18.85 -4.15 18.87
C SER A 121 -17.36 -4.06 19.19
N MET A 122 -16.73 -2.90 18.99
CA MET A 122 -15.32 -2.71 19.32
C MET A 122 -15.16 -2.63 20.83
N THR A 123 -14.39 -3.58 21.37
CA THR A 123 -14.12 -3.69 22.80
C THR A 123 -12.63 -3.90 23.04
N TYR A 124 -12.18 -3.64 24.26
CA TYR A 124 -10.84 -3.96 24.73
C TYR A 124 -10.94 -4.52 26.15
N ASP A 125 -9.98 -5.38 26.50
CA ASP A 125 -9.92 -6.01 27.80
C ASP A 125 -8.94 -5.29 28.71
N ILE A 126 -9.33 -5.09 29.97
CA ILE A 126 -8.47 -4.66 31.07
C ILE A 126 -8.35 -5.80 32.06
N VAL A 127 -7.13 -6.10 32.52
CA VAL A 127 -6.89 -7.05 33.61
C VAL A 127 -6.66 -6.26 34.89
N ASP A 128 -7.52 -6.46 35.88
CA ASP A 128 -7.39 -5.85 37.20
C ASP A 128 -6.24 -6.48 38.00
N ALA A 129 -5.82 -5.80 39.08
CA ALA A 129 -4.74 -6.27 39.95
C ALA A 129 -5.03 -7.62 40.64
N ASP A 130 -6.31 -8.01 40.74
CA ASP A 130 -6.75 -9.30 41.27
C ASP A 130 -6.76 -10.42 40.21
N GLY A 131 -6.39 -10.12 38.97
CA GLY A 131 -6.38 -11.05 37.84
C GLY A 131 -7.72 -11.15 37.09
N THR A 132 -8.74 -10.37 37.48
CA THR A 132 -10.05 -10.37 36.81
C THR A 132 -9.99 -9.58 35.50
N THR A 133 -10.47 -10.17 34.40
CA THR A 133 -10.57 -9.48 33.12
C THR A 133 -11.93 -8.80 32.96
N LYS A 134 -11.93 -7.52 32.59
CA LYS A 134 -13.12 -6.72 32.25
C LYS A 134 -13.05 -6.28 30.80
N THR A 135 -14.07 -6.62 30.02
CA THR A 135 -14.25 -6.15 28.64
C THR A 135 -14.99 -4.81 28.63
N LEU A 136 -14.41 -3.80 28.02
CA LEU A 136 -14.97 -2.44 27.94
C LEU A 136 -15.15 -1.99 26.48
N PRO A 137 -16.17 -1.18 26.17
CA PRO A 137 -16.35 -0.63 24.84
C PRO A 137 -15.22 0.35 24.49
N LEU A 138 -14.70 0.25 23.27
CA LEU A 138 -13.72 1.20 22.73
C LEU A 138 -14.32 2.59 22.54
N PHE A 139 -15.61 2.65 22.19
CA PHE A 139 -16.38 3.88 22.02
C PHE A 139 -17.56 3.96 23.00
N PRO A 140 -17.34 4.27 24.28
CA PRO A 140 -18.38 4.24 25.31
C PRO A 140 -19.53 5.24 25.08
N SER A 141 -19.31 6.28 24.29
CA SER A 141 -20.33 7.29 23.93
C SER A 141 -21.22 6.89 22.75
N ILE A 142 -20.91 5.79 22.06
CA ILE A 142 -21.71 5.28 20.95
C ILE A 142 -22.65 4.18 21.48
N ASN A 143 -23.96 4.42 21.39
CA ASN A 143 -25.01 3.48 21.80
C ASN A 143 -26.12 3.40 20.74
N GLU A 144 -27.15 2.59 20.98
CA GLU A 144 -28.25 2.34 20.03
C GLU A 144 -29.03 3.59 19.60
N ARG A 145 -28.95 4.69 20.35
CA ARG A 145 -29.64 5.95 20.05
C ARG A 145 -28.71 7.01 19.46
N THR A 146 -27.39 6.79 19.49
CA THR A 146 -26.41 7.73 18.93
C THR A 146 -26.63 7.88 17.42
N ALA A 147 -26.82 9.11 16.96
CA ALA A 147 -27.10 9.45 15.56
C ALA A 147 -25.82 9.71 14.74
N PHE A 148 -24.76 10.17 15.40
CA PHE A 148 -23.46 10.43 14.78
C PHE A 148 -22.34 10.38 15.82
N TYR A 149 -21.10 10.27 15.36
CA TYR A 149 -19.90 10.39 16.16
C TYR A 149 -18.89 11.29 15.44
N THR A 150 -18.16 12.13 16.18
CA THR A 150 -17.19 13.06 15.61
C THR A 150 -15.79 12.71 16.07
N PHE A 151 -14.92 12.35 15.13
CA PHE A 151 -13.48 12.31 15.36
C PHE A 151 -12.90 13.72 15.30
N ARG A 152 -11.97 14.03 16.21
CA ARG A 152 -11.30 15.33 16.29
C ARG A 152 -9.80 15.14 16.55
N SER A 153 -8.97 15.93 15.88
CA SER A 153 -7.54 16.03 16.13
C SER A 153 -7.04 17.45 15.84
N PRO A 154 -6.38 18.14 16.79
CA PRO A 154 -5.90 19.52 16.60
C PRO A 154 -4.93 19.68 15.42
N THR A 155 -4.10 18.66 15.19
CA THR A 155 -3.07 18.59 14.14
C THR A 155 -3.58 17.98 12.84
N GLY A 156 -4.84 17.54 12.80
CA GLY A 156 -5.42 16.81 11.67
C GLY A 156 -5.55 15.32 11.95
N LEU A 157 -6.60 14.70 11.39
CA LEU A 157 -6.93 13.31 11.64
C LEU A 157 -5.88 12.35 11.10
N LEU A 158 -5.12 12.71 10.06
CA LEU A 158 -4.03 11.88 9.54
C LEU A 158 -2.93 11.63 10.58
N PHE A 159 -2.83 12.48 11.61
CA PHE A 159 -1.88 12.37 12.71
C PHE A 159 -2.45 11.68 13.96
N ALA A 160 -3.74 11.32 13.94
CA ALA A 160 -4.33 10.51 15.00
C ALA A 160 -4.13 9.03 14.68
N THR A 161 -3.58 8.28 15.64
CA THR A 161 -3.08 6.90 15.48
C THR A 161 -4.05 5.98 14.72
N GLN A 162 -5.34 6.05 15.01
CA GLN A 162 -6.39 5.22 14.40
C GLN A 162 -6.59 5.47 12.88
N PHE A 163 -6.15 6.60 12.35
CA PHE A 163 -6.13 6.89 10.91
C PHE A 163 -4.73 6.80 10.33
N THR A 164 -3.71 7.20 11.09
CA THR A 164 -2.31 7.18 10.66
C THR A 164 -1.87 5.77 10.28
N GLN A 165 -2.13 4.78 11.14
CA GLN A 165 -1.63 3.43 10.94
C GLN A 165 -2.22 2.78 9.67
N PRO A 166 -3.56 2.76 9.46
CA PRO A 166 -4.12 2.26 8.21
C PRO A 166 -3.60 3.01 6.97
N ALA A 167 -3.44 4.33 7.05
CA ALA A 167 -2.98 5.12 5.93
C ALA A 167 -1.54 4.75 5.52
N LEU A 168 -0.63 4.59 6.48
CA LEU A 168 0.75 4.16 6.22
C LEU A 168 0.79 2.75 5.63
N THR A 169 0.05 1.80 6.22
CA THR A 169 -0.03 0.44 5.71
C THR A 169 -0.53 0.40 4.26
N LEU A 170 -1.55 1.20 3.92
CA LEU A 170 -2.06 1.27 2.56
C LEU A 170 -1.06 1.88 1.57
N MET A 171 -0.37 2.95 1.97
CA MET A 171 0.68 3.58 1.16
C MET A 171 1.80 2.59 0.85
N GLU A 172 2.29 1.88 1.86
CA GLU A 172 3.38 0.92 1.74
C GLU A 172 2.99 -0.31 0.93
N LYS A 173 1.80 -0.86 1.19
CA LYS A 173 1.25 -1.99 0.41
C LYS A 173 1.06 -1.61 -1.06
N ALA A 174 0.53 -0.41 -1.33
CA ALA A 174 0.33 0.06 -2.70
C ALA A 174 1.66 0.25 -3.44
N ALA A 175 2.68 0.81 -2.77
CA ALA A 175 4.02 0.96 -3.33
C ALA A 175 4.69 -0.39 -3.61
N PHE A 176 4.57 -1.34 -2.67
CA PHE A 176 5.15 -2.66 -2.81
C PHE A 176 4.50 -3.48 -3.94
N GLU A 177 3.17 -3.46 -4.07
CA GLU A 177 2.48 -4.18 -5.14
C GLU A 177 2.75 -3.58 -6.52
N ASP A 178 2.90 -2.25 -6.63
CA ASP A 178 3.35 -1.62 -7.87
C ASP A 178 4.78 -2.06 -8.24
N MET A 179 5.68 -2.11 -7.26
CA MET A 179 7.04 -2.61 -7.45
C MET A 179 7.05 -4.06 -7.91
N LEU A 180 6.29 -4.96 -7.27
CA LEU A 180 6.22 -6.38 -7.67
C LEU A 180 5.76 -6.53 -9.12
N ARG A 181 4.76 -5.74 -9.55
CA ARG A 181 4.33 -5.71 -10.94
C ARG A 181 5.46 -5.29 -11.89
N ARG A 182 6.23 -4.25 -11.55
CA ARG A 182 7.37 -3.79 -12.38
C ARG A 182 8.52 -4.79 -12.40
N LEU A 183 8.71 -5.56 -11.33
CA LEU A 183 9.68 -6.66 -11.24
C LEU A 183 9.24 -7.92 -11.99
N GLY A 184 8.07 -7.90 -12.63
CA GLY A 184 7.58 -8.99 -13.46
C GLY A 184 7.06 -10.18 -12.66
N PHE A 185 6.66 -9.98 -11.41
CA PHE A 185 5.89 -10.99 -10.65
C PHE A 185 4.45 -11.02 -11.17
N ARG A 186 3.88 -12.22 -11.34
CA ARG A 186 2.48 -12.43 -11.73
C ARG A 186 1.74 -13.13 -10.58
N TRP A 187 0.60 -12.57 -10.18
CA TRP A 187 -0.36 -13.16 -9.24
C TRP A 187 -1.53 -13.78 -10.02
#